data_AF-A0A3M8AFA9-F1
#
_entry.id   AF-A0A3M8AFA9-F1
#
_cell.length_a   1.000
_cell.length_b   1.000
_cell.length_c   1.000
_cell.angle_alpha   90.00
_cell.angle_beta   90.00
_cell.angle_gamma   90.00
#
_symmetry.space_group_name_H-M   'P 1'
#
loop_
_entity.id
_entity.type
_entity.pdbx_description
1 polymer ?
#
loop_
_entity_poly.entity_id
_entity_poly.type
_entity_poly.pdbx_seq_one_letter_code
_entity_poly.pdbx_strand_id
1 'polypeptide(L)'
;MAGHYIKLESGKYRVTMDYGIINGERVRKNKNVSTEAEAKKLLNEFEYNQQRNLLVQNSKMTLAEFLEHWMDNYVKSLALHK
;
A
#
# COMPACT_ATOMS: atom_id res chain seq x y z
N MET A 1 -8.37 4.77 -12.10
CA MET A 1 -8.84 5.03 -10.72
C MET A 1 -8.42 3.86 -9.87
N ALA A 2 -7.67 4.11 -8.79
CA ALA A 2 -7.08 3.06 -7.95
C ALA A 2 -8.03 2.53 -6.87
N GLY A 3 -9.28 2.97 -6.88
CA GLY A 3 -10.32 2.44 -6.02
C GLY A 3 -11.70 2.81 -6.55
N HIS A 4 -12.72 2.32 -5.86
CA HIS A 4 -14.11 2.71 -6.07
C HIS A 4 -14.90 2.44 -4.79
N TYR A 5 -16.11 2.97 -4.69
CA TYR A 5 -17.06 2.55 -3.66
C TYR A 5 -18.40 2.13 -4.27
N ILE A 6 -19.08 1.19 -3.63
CA ILE A 6 -20.43 0.74 -4.01
C ILE A 6 -21.36 0.83 -2.80
N LYS A 7 -22.62 1.17 -3.03
CA LYS A 7 -23.67 1.06 -2.02
C LYS A 7 -24.14 -0.40 -1.94
N LEU A 8 -24.17 -0.94 -0.72
CA LEU A 8 -24.66 -2.29 -0.44
C LEU A 8 -26.17 -2.27 -0.18
N GLU A 9 -26.82 -3.41 -0.33
CA GLU A 9 -28.24 -3.61 0.01
C GLU A 9 -28.54 -3.30 1.49
N SER A 10 -27.54 -3.45 2.37
CA SER A 10 -27.62 -3.10 3.80
C SER A 10 -27.62 -1.58 4.08
N GLY A 11 -27.55 -0.73 3.04
CA GLY A 11 -27.44 0.72 3.17
C GLY A 11 -26.03 1.23 3.49
N LYS A 12 -25.09 0.34 3.78
CA LYS A 12 -23.66 0.66 3.97
C LYS A 12 -22.94 0.84 2.63
N TYR A 13 -21.79 1.48 2.66
CA TYR A 13 -20.92 1.69 1.50
C TYR A 13 -19.67 0.83 1.63
N ARG A 14 -19.34 0.05 0.61
CA ARG A 14 -18.08 -0.70 0.53
C ARG A 14 -17.10 0.08 -0.32
N VAL A 15 -15.98 0.48 0.27
CA VAL A 15 -14.85 1.12 -0.39
C VAL A 15 -13.82 0.05 -0.73
N THR A 16 -13.47 -0.06 -2.00
CA THR A 16 -12.43 -0.93 -2.54
C THR A 16 -11.21 -0.09 -2.89
N MET A 17 -10.06 -0.40 -2.29
CA MET A 17 -8.77 0.23 -2.55
C MET A 17 -7.81 -0.79 -3.19
N ASP A 18 -7.25 -0.46 -4.36
CA ASP A 18 -6.34 -1.31 -5.13
C ASP A 18 -4.90 -0.82 -4.95
N TYR A 19 -4.11 -1.61 -4.24
CA TYR A 19 -2.71 -1.31 -3.94
C TYR A 19 -1.75 -1.81 -5.03
N GLY A 20 -2.28 -2.33 -6.14
CA GLY A 20 -1.49 -2.86 -7.24
C GLY A 20 -0.95 -4.27 -6.96
N ILE A 21 0.16 -4.61 -7.60
CA ILE A 21 0.83 -5.90 -7.44
C ILE A 21 1.92 -5.76 -6.37
N ILE A 22 1.85 -6.61 -5.36
CA ILE A 22 2.84 -6.72 -4.28
C ILE A 22 3.32 -8.16 -4.29
N ASN A 23 4.64 -8.37 -4.43
CA ASN A 23 5.25 -9.71 -4.48
C ASN A 23 4.62 -10.66 -5.52
N GLY A 24 4.19 -10.13 -6.66
CA GLY A 24 3.56 -10.92 -7.73
C GLY A 24 2.05 -11.13 -7.58
N GLU A 25 1.46 -10.76 -6.43
CA GLU A 25 0.03 -10.89 -6.19
C GLU A 25 -0.67 -9.52 -6.17
N ARG A 26 -1.87 -9.44 -6.75
CA ARG A 26 -2.66 -8.20 -6.72
C ARG A 26 -3.30 -8.01 -5.35
N VAL A 27 -2.97 -6.93 -4.67
CA VAL A 27 -3.47 -6.63 -3.33
C VAL A 27 -4.59 -5.60 -3.40
N ARG A 28 -5.79 -6.02 -2.97
CA ARG A 28 -6.96 -5.14 -2.80
C ARG A 28 -7.46 -5.21 -1.38
N LYS A 29 -7.84 -4.07 -0.80
CA LYS A 29 -8.46 -4.00 0.53
C LYS A 29 -9.83 -3.37 0.44
N ASN A 30 -10.79 -3.98 1.14
CA ASN A 30 -12.16 -3.51 1.21
C ASN A 30 -12.45 -3.00 2.62
N LYS A 31 -13.16 -1.88 2.72
CA LYS A 31 -13.63 -1.32 3.99
C LYS A 31 -15.10 -0.92 3.86
N ASN A 32 -15.93 -1.32 4.82
CA ASN A 32 -17.33 -0.91 4.85
C ASN A 32 -17.48 0.31 5.77
N VAL A 33 -18.26 1.30 5.34
CA VAL A 33 -18.60 2.50 6.10
C VAL A 33 -20.10 2.76 6.01
N SER A 34 -20.63 3.59 6.91
CA SER A 34 -22.08 3.78 7.04
C SER A 34 -22.61 4.90 6.15
N THR A 35 -21.75 5.87 5.79
CA THR A 35 -22.17 7.03 5.01
C THR A 35 -21.40 7.18 3.70
N GLU A 36 -22.03 7.81 2.71
CA GLU A 36 -21.38 8.13 1.45
C GLU A 36 -20.22 9.13 1.63
N ALA A 37 -20.39 10.09 2.53
CA ALA A 37 -19.38 11.09 2.84
C ALA A 37 -18.11 10.43 3.38
N GLU A 38 -18.23 9.44 4.27
CA GLU A 38 -17.09 8.65 4.75
C GLU A 38 -16.46 7.83 3.63
N ALA A 39 -17.27 7.23 2.75
CA ALA A 39 -16.79 6.43 1.63
C ALA A 39 -15.94 7.28 0.67
N LYS A 40 -16.46 8.46 0.32
CA LYS A 40 -15.78 9.44 -0.53
C LYS A 40 -14.51 9.98 0.14
N LYS A 41 -14.56 10.29 1.43
CA LYS A 41 -13.39 10.75 2.19
C LYS A 41 -12.26 9.70 2.15
N LEU A 42 -12.58 8.44 2.43
CA LEU A 42 -11.60 7.34 2.38
C LEU A 42 -10.99 7.16 0.98
N LEU A 43 -11.81 7.24 -0.06
CA LEU A 43 -11.33 7.13 -1.44
C LEU A 43 -10.40 8.31 -1.80
N ASN A 44 -10.79 9.53 -1.44
CA ASN A 44 -9.99 10.72 -1.69
C ASN A 44 -8.64 10.68 -0.95
N GLU A 45 -8.63 10.27 0.33
CA GLU A 45 -7.39 10.11 1.10
C GLU A 45 -6.48 9.05 0.47
N PHE A 46 -7.06 7.94 0.01
CA PHE A 46 -6.32 6.88 -0.67
C PHE A 46 -5.70 7.36 -1.98
N GLU A 47 -6.46 8.04 -2.83
CA GLU A 47 -5.97 8.60 -4.10
C GLU A 47 -4.90 9.67 -3.87
N TYR A 48 -5.09 10.54 -2.88
CA TYR A 48 -4.10 11.54 -2.48
C TYR A 48 -2.78 10.90 -2.03
N ASN A 49 -2.84 9.87 -1.17
CA ASN A 49 -1.65 9.17 -0.70
C ASN A 49 -0.96 8.40 -1.84
N GLN A 50 -1.73 7.86 -2.79
CA GLN A 50 -1.18 7.22 -3.98
C GLN A 50 -0.40 8.22 -4.85
N GLN A 51 -1.00 9.38 -5.15
CA GLN A 51 -0.36 10.42 -5.96
C GLN A 51 0.95 10.93 -5.35
N ARG A 52 1.04 10.95 -4.02
CA ARG A 52 2.24 11.40 -3.30
C ARG A 52 3.27 10.30 -3.03
N ASN A 53 3.07 9.09 -3.55
CA ASN A 53 3.89 7.91 -3.22
C ASN A 53 4.00 7.64 -1.70
N LEU A 54 2.99 8.04 -0.94
CA LEU A 54 2.93 7.88 0.52
C LEU A 54 2.24 6.59 0.95
N LEU A 55 1.83 5.75 -0.02
CA LEU A 55 1.44 4.37 0.26
C LEU A 55 2.69 3.57 0.61
N VAL A 56 3.25 3.81 1.80
CA VAL A 56 4.35 3.02 2.35
C VAL A 56 3.82 1.61 2.53
N GLN A 57 4.28 0.71 1.68
CA GLN A 57 4.00 -0.69 1.83
C GLN A 57 4.74 -1.18 3.06
N ASN A 58 4.04 -1.89 3.94
CA ASN A 58 4.68 -2.56 5.06
C ASN A 58 5.50 -3.71 4.46
N SER A 59 6.76 -3.46 4.10
CA SER A 59 7.65 -4.55 3.74
C SER A 59 7.80 -5.37 5.02
N LYS A 60 7.53 -6.67 4.94
CA LYS A 60 7.84 -7.60 6.03
C LYS A 60 9.35 -7.82 6.14
N MET A 61 10.17 -6.83 5.80
CA MET A 61 11.60 -6.97 5.93
C MET A 61 11.94 -6.74 7.40
N THR A 62 12.44 -7.79 8.02
CA THR A 62 13.02 -7.70 9.35
C THR A 62 14.25 -6.80 9.32
N LEU A 63 14.62 -6.23 10.47
CA LEU A 63 15.85 -5.44 10.56
C LEU A 63 17.09 -6.25 10.13
N ALA A 64 17.09 -7.57 10.40
CA ALA A 64 18.17 -8.46 9.97
C ALA A 64 18.29 -8.52 8.44
N GLU A 65 17.19 -8.79 7.74
CA GLU A 65 17.15 -8.83 6.26
C GLU A 65 17.53 -7.47 5.64
N PHE A 66 17.13 -6.36 6.28
CA PHE A 66 17.57 -5.02 5.87
C PHE A 66 19.09 -4.88 5.94
N LEU A 67 19.68 -5.28 7.07
CA LEU A 67 21.12 -5.15 7.30
C LEU A 67 21.92 -6.07 6.39
N GLU A 68 21.45 -7.29 6.14
CA GLU A 68 22.06 -8.20 5.16
C GLU A 68 22.04 -7.59 3.75
N HIS A 69 20.88 -7.11 3.30
CA HIS A 69 20.75 -6.48 1.99
C HIS A 69 21.64 -5.24 1.85
N TRP A 70 21.72 -4.42 2.89
CA TRP A 70 22.58 -3.23 2.90
C TRP A 70 24.08 -3.58 2.87
N MET A 71 24.49 -4.56 3.68
CA MET A 71 25.86 -5.06 3.71
C MET A 71 26.30 -5.62 2.35
N ASP A 72 25.46 -6.42 1.71
CA ASP A 72 25.81 -7.07 0.44
C ASP A 72 25.89 -6.08 -0.72
N ASN A 73 24.97 -5.11 -0.81
CA ASN A 73 24.91 -4.22 -1.96
C ASN A 73 25.81 -2.99 -1.84
N TYR A 74 26.02 -2.47 -0.63
CA TYR A 74 26.70 -1.19 -0.42
C TYR A 74 28.03 -1.29 0.33
N VAL A 75 28.19 -2.28 1.21
CA VAL A 75 29.41 -2.40 2.04
C VAL A 75 30.43 -3.35 1.41
N LYS A 76 30.00 -4.53 0.97
CA LYS A 76 30.89 -5.52 0.31
C LYS A 76 31.39 -5.03 -1.05
N SER A 77 30.57 -4.32 -1.80
CA SER A 77 30.98 -3.69 -3.07
C SER A 77 32.08 -2.64 -2.86
N LEU A 78 32.13 -1.99 -1.70
CA LEU A 78 33.17 -1.03 -1.33
C LEU A 78 34.47 -1.71 -0.86
N ALA A 79 34.39 -2.92 -0.32
CA ALA A 79 35.53 -3.66 0.22
C ALA A 79 36.37 -4.39 -0.84
N LEU A 80 35.82 -4.63 -2.04
CA LEU A 80 36.51 -5.26 -3.17
C LEU A 80 37.32 -4.28 -4.06
N HIS A 81 37.26 -2.98 -3.77
CA HIS A 81 38.04 -1.94 -4.44
C HIS A 81 39.11 -1.30 -3.53
N LYS A 82 39.58 -2.02 -2.51
CA LYS A 82 40.75 -1.65 -1.71
C LYS A 82 41.87 -2.67 -1.88
#